data_AF-A0A3S5DUP7-F1
#
_entry.id   AF-A0A3S5DUP7-F1
#
_cell.length_a   1.000
_cell.length_b   1.000
_cell.length_c   1.000
_cell.angle_alpha   90.00
_cell.angle_beta   90.00
_cell.angle_gamma   90.00
#
_symmetry.space_group_name_H-M   'P 1'
#
loop_
_entity.id
_entity.type
_entity.pdbx_description
1 polymer ?
#
loop_
_entity_poly.entity_id
_entity_poly.type
_entity_poly.pdbx_seq_one_letter_code
_entity_poly.pdbx_strand_id
1 'polypeptide(L)'
;MREEVNKLSGADAGIVSQLAEKLLTTRTKDIRVATWYIWARLRQDGEKGLADGLELLTGLLQRFGEHLHPQRSRARKAALEWLCSARILDSLSLYPEW
;
A
#
# COMPACT_ATOMS: atom_id res chain seq x y z
N MET A 1 -5.75 -20.82 -9.69
CA MET A 1 -5.13 -19.55 -10.19
C MET A 1 -4.86 -18.55 -9.07
N ARG A 2 -5.83 -18.22 -8.18
CA ARG A 2 -5.59 -17.33 -7.02
C ARG A 2 -4.46 -17.81 -6.07
N GLU A 3 -4.33 -19.12 -5.84
CA GLU A 3 -3.28 -19.70 -4.98
C GLU A 3 -1.86 -19.57 -5.55
N GLU A 4 -1.70 -19.69 -6.87
CA GLU A 4 -0.42 -19.51 -7.55
C GLU A 4 0.07 -18.05 -7.46
N VAL A 5 -0.86 -17.11 -7.35
CA VAL A 5 -0.56 -15.68 -7.18
C VAL A 5 -0.23 -15.32 -5.73
N ASN A 6 -0.75 -16.04 -4.73
CA ASN A 6 -0.28 -15.92 -3.35
C ASN A 6 1.19 -16.32 -3.17
N LYS A 7 1.73 -17.14 -4.09
CA LYS A 7 3.16 -17.45 -4.12
C LYS A 7 4.05 -16.35 -4.73
N LEU A 8 3.50 -15.43 -5.54
CA LEU A 8 4.27 -14.35 -6.20
C LEU A 8 4.84 -13.28 -5.24
N SER A 9 4.50 -13.37 -3.96
CA SER A 9 5.32 -12.88 -2.85
C SER A 9 4.86 -13.57 -1.60
N GLY A 10 5.70 -14.35 -0.94
CA GLY A 10 5.31 -15.15 0.24
C GLY A 10 4.79 -14.36 1.45
N ALA A 11 4.50 -13.07 1.33
CA ALA A 11 3.84 -12.27 2.36
C ALA A 11 2.31 -12.42 2.27
N ASP A 12 1.70 -12.85 3.37
CA ASP A 12 0.26 -12.87 3.55
C ASP A 12 -0.28 -11.43 3.58
N ALA A 13 -1.07 -11.06 2.56
CA ALA A 13 -1.63 -9.72 2.43
C ALA A 13 -2.54 -9.34 3.62
N GLY A 14 -3.25 -10.31 4.22
CA GLY A 14 -4.08 -10.07 5.39
C GLY A 14 -3.24 -9.69 6.62
N ILE A 15 -2.14 -10.40 6.86
CA ILE A 15 -1.20 -10.07 7.95
C ILE A 15 -0.56 -8.70 7.70
N VAL A 16 -0.14 -8.41 6.47
CA VAL A 16 0.46 -7.11 6.10
C VAL A 16 -0.53 -5.97 6.36
N SER A 17 -1.80 -6.13 5.96
CA SER A 17 -2.86 -5.14 6.18
C SER A 17 -3.01 -4.83 7.68
N GLN A 18 -3.15 -5.86 8.52
CA GLN A 18 -3.33 -5.71 9.97
C GLN A 18 -2.12 -5.04 10.65
N LEU A 19 -0.91 -5.45 10.30
CA LEU A 19 0.31 -4.87 10.86
C LEU A 19 0.50 -3.41 10.44
N ALA A 20 0.25 -3.11 9.16
CA ALA A 20 0.38 -1.76 8.63
C ALA A 20 -0.67 -0.84 9.27
N GLU A 21 -1.93 -1.28 9.40
CA GLU A 21 -2.98 -0.53 10.10
C GLU A 21 -2.59 -0.26 11.56
N LYS A 22 -2.13 -1.29 12.28
CA LYS A 22 -1.68 -1.14 13.68
C LYS A 22 -0.54 -0.12 13.80
N LEU A 23 0.43 -0.16 12.89
CA LEU A 23 1.55 0.79 12.89
C LEU A 23 1.07 2.21 12.59
N LEU A 24 0.21 2.37 11.58
CA LEU A 24 -0.33 3.67 11.17
C LEU A 24 -1.22 4.29 12.24
N THR A 25 -1.93 3.49 13.03
CA THR A 25 -2.83 3.99 14.08
C THR A 25 -2.11 4.22 15.41
N THR A 26 -1.13 3.40 15.78
CA THR A 26 -0.56 3.38 17.14
C THR A 26 0.90 3.82 17.27
N ARG A 27 1.69 3.81 16.19
CA ARG A 27 3.16 3.99 16.31
C ARG A 27 3.74 5.06 15.40
N THR A 28 3.30 5.16 14.16
CA THR A 28 3.93 6.04 13.17
C THR A 28 2.93 6.53 12.14
N LYS A 29 3.29 7.58 11.43
CA LYS A 29 2.64 8.00 10.19
C LYS A 29 3.75 7.98 9.14
N ASP A 30 3.82 6.89 8.37
CA ASP A 30 4.93 6.61 7.45
C ASP A 30 4.40 6.18 6.08
N ILE A 31 4.88 6.84 5.02
CA ILE A 31 4.52 6.58 3.62
C ILE A 31 4.82 5.14 3.25
N ARG A 32 5.93 4.57 3.72
CA ARG A 32 6.32 3.18 3.38
C ARG A 32 5.33 2.18 3.97
N VAL A 33 4.84 2.45 5.17
CA VAL A 33 3.82 1.60 5.80
C VAL A 33 2.50 1.75 5.05
N ALA A 34 2.13 2.96 4.67
CA ALA A 34 0.94 3.21 3.85
C ALA A 34 1.01 2.54 2.47
N THR A 35 2.18 2.50 1.81
CA THR A 35 2.33 1.85 0.50
C THR A 35 2.19 0.33 0.61
N TRP A 36 2.69 -0.28 1.69
CA TRP A 36 2.44 -1.71 1.98
C TRP A 36 0.97 -1.99 2.31
N TYR A 37 0.31 -1.09 3.03
CA TYR A 37 -1.13 -1.18 3.30
C TYR A 37 -1.94 -1.14 1.99
N ILE A 38 -1.62 -0.22 1.08
CA ILE A 38 -2.25 -0.12 -0.25
C ILE A 38 -2.12 -1.44 -1.02
N TRP A 39 -0.91 -2.00 -1.08
CA TRP A 39 -0.68 -3.28 -1.75
C TRP A 39 -1.51 -4.41 -1.12
N ALA A 40 -1.55 -4.47 0.21
CA ALA A 40 -2.33 -5.47 0.91
C ALA A 40 -3.83 -5.34 0.62
N ARG A 41 -4.37 -4.13 0.66
CA ARG A 41 -5.77 -3.84 0.32
C ARG A 41 -6.10 -4.17 -1.13
N LEU A 42 -5.22 -3.83 -2.08
CA LEU A 42 -5.37 -4.25 -3.48
C LEU A 42 -5.47 -5.78 -3.61
N ARG A 43 -4.66 -6.53 -2.87
CA ARG A 43 -4.72 -7.99 -2.90
C ARG A 43 -5.94 -8.60 -2.23
N GLN A 44 -6.56 -7.89 -1.29
CA GLN A 44 -7.75 -8.37 -0.57
C GLN A 44 -9.04 -7.99 -1.29
N ASP A 45 -9.12 -6.75 -1.78
CA ASP A 45 -10.37 -6.10 -2.21
C ASP A 45 -10.30 -5.54 -3.64
N GLY A 46 -9.24 -5.84 -4.39
CA GLY A 46 -9.06 -5.39 -5.77
C GLY A 46 -8.97 -3.86 -5.90
N GLU A 47 -9.55 -3.33 -6.98
CA GLU A 47 -9.58 -1.89 -7.28
C GLU A 47 -10.12 -1.04 -6.14
N LYS A 48 -11.18 -1.51 -5.46
CA LYS A 48 -11.73 -0.83 -4.30
C LYS A 48 -10.69 -0.69 -3.18
N GLY A 49 -9.94 -1.78 -2.92
CA GLY A 49 -8.87 -1.76 -1.93
C GLY A 49 -7.73 -0.80 -2.29
N LEU A 50 -7.40 -0.71 -3.59
CA LEU A 50 -6.43 0.27 -4.08
C LEU A 50 -6.94 1.71 -3.88
N ALA A 51 -8.20 1.99 -4.23
CA ALA A 51 -8.83 3.29 -4.06
C ALA A 51 -8.86 3.73 -2.58
N ASP A 52 -9.37 2.88 -1.69
CA ASP A 52 -9.40 3.12 -0.24
C ASP A 52 -7.98 3.42 0.30
N GLY A 53 -6.99 2.65 -0.16
CA GLY A 53 -5.60 2.83 0.26
C GLY A 53 -4.98 4.14 -0.23
N LEU A 54 -5.27 4.55 -1.47
CA LEU A 54 -4.80 5.82 -2.03
C LEU A 54 -5.46 7.02 -1.35
N GLU A 55 -6.74 6.89 -0.97
CA GLU A 55 -7.44 7.89 -0.17
C GLU A 55 -6.77 8.05 1.21
N LEU A 56 -6.45 6.94 1.88
CA LEU A 56 -5.69 6.99 3.14
C LEU A 56 -4.34 7.69 2.97
N LEU A 57 -3.56 7.35 1.94
CA LEU A 57 -2.28 7.99 1.68
C LEU A 57 -2.43 9.49 1.41
N THR A 58 -3.46 9.89 0.67
CA THR A 58 -3.79 11.30 0.42
C THR A 58 -4.08 12.02 1.73
N GLY A 59 -4.92 11.44 2.60
CA GLY A 59 -5.22 11.99 3.92
C GLY A 59 -3.98 12.10 4.82
N LEU A 60 -3.08 11.12 4.77
CA LEU A 60 -1.80 11.17 5.49
C LEU A 60 -0.90 12.31 4.98
N LEU A 61 -0.79 12.48 3.67
CA LEU A 61 0.01 13.53 3.06
C LEU A 61 -0.55 14.93 3.39
N GLN A 62 -1.87 15.10 3.28
CA GLN A 62 -2.53 16.37 3.57
C GLN A 62 -2.46 16.74 5.05
N ARG A 63 -2.64 15.76 5.95
CA ARG A 63 -2.69 16.02 7.39
C ARG A 63 -1.31 16.17 8.04
N PHE A 64 -0.32 15.40 7.59
CA PHE A 64 0.99 15.34 8.25
C PHE A 64 2.12 15.99 7.43
N GLY A 65 1.93 16.25 6.13
CA GLY A 65 2.87 17.02 5.31
C GLY A 65 4.33 16.54 5.45
N GLU A 66 5.20 17.45 5.86
CA GLU A 66 6.64 17.20 6.07
C GLU A 66 6.94 16.35 7.32
N HIS A 67 6.03 16.31 8.29
CA HIS A 67 6.17 15.48 9.50
C HIS A 67 5.89 13.99 9.23
N LEU A 68 5.29 13.66 8.08
CA LEU A 68 5.10 12.28 7.66
C LEU A 68 6.45 11.61 7.37
N HIS A 69 6.68 10.43 7.96
CA HIS A 69 7.89 9.66 7.71
C HIS A 69 7.86 9.00 6.32
N PRO A 70 9.02 8.73 5.70
CA PRO A 70 10.32 9.29 6.03
C PRO A 70 10.37 10.79 5.71
N GLN A 71 11.12 11.58 6.48
CA GLN A 71 11.23 13.04 6.23
C GLN A 71 12.07 13.37 4.99
N ARG A 72 13.02 12.49 4.62
CA ARG A 72 13.92 12.71 3.48
C ARG A 72 13.18 12.58 2.16
N SER A 73 13.18 13.64 1.35
CA SER A 73 12.45 13.70 0.06
C SER A 73 12.76 12.55 -0.89
N ARG A 74 14.03 12.12 -0.99
CA ARG A 74 14.42 10.97 -1.83
C ARG A 74 13.75 9.67 -1.39
N ALA A 75 13.63 9.44 -0.08
CA ALA A 75 12.99 8.23 0.45
C ALA A 75 11.46 8.30 0.30
N ARG A 76 10.87 9.50 0.44
CA ARG A 76 9.43 9.72 0.16
C ARG A 76 9.11 9.39 -1.29
N LYS A 77 9.90 9.96 -2.21
CA LYS A 77 9.76 9.73 -3.66
C LYS A 77 9.88 8.24 -3.99
N ALA A 78 10.91 7.56 -3.48
CA ALA A 78 11.08 6.12 -3.72
C ALA A 78 9.88 5.28 -3.22
N ALA A 79 9.29 5.63 -2.07
CA ALA A 79 8.11 4.93 -1.56
C ALA A 79 6.87 5.16 -2.44
N LEU A 80 6.68 6.38 -2.95
CA LEU A 80 5.59 6.71 -3.88
C LEU A 80 5.81 6.05 -5.25
N GLU A 81 7.03 6.08 -5.79
CA GLU A 81 7.38 5.43 -7.06
C GLU A 81 7.16 3.91 -7.01
N TRP A 82 7.32 3.28 -5.84
CA TRP A 82 7.03 1.87 -5.67
C TRP A 82 5.56 1.53 -5.93
N LEU A 83 4.62 2.44 -5.69
CA LEU A 83 3.20 2.24 -6.06
C LEU A 83 3.00 2.13 -7.58
N CYS A 84 3.91 2.70 -8.37
CA CYS A 84 3.89 2.59 -9.83
C CYS A 84 4.72 1.41 -10.35
N SER A 85 5.23 0.55 -9.47
CA SER A 85 6.05 -0.60 -9.88
C SER A 85 5.21 -1.67 -10.59
N ALA A 86 5.88 -2.47 -11.43
CA ALA A 86 5.26 -3.62 -12.11
C ALA A 86 4.49 -4.50 -11.13
N ARG A 87 5.01 -4.73 -9.92
CA ARG A 87 4.33 -5.49 -8.87
C ARG A 87 2.90 -5.01 -8.55
N ILE A 88 2.68 -3.70 -8.50
CA ILE A 88 1.36 -3.13 -8.19
C ILE A 88 0.46 -3.21 -9.41
N LEU A 89 1.00 -2.84 -10.58
CA LEU A 89 0.27 -2.89 -11.84
C LEU A 89 -0.15 -4.32 -12.21
N ASP A 90 0.74 -5.28 -12.02
CA ASP A 90 0.48 -6.72 -12.20
C ASP A 90 -0.52 -7.26 -11.18
N SER A 91 -0.55 -6.69 -9.96
CA SER A 91 -1.57 -7.08 -8.96
C SER A 91 -2.95 -6.51 -9.33
N LEU A 92 -2.98 -5.32 -9.95
CA LEU A 92 -4.20 -4.66 -10.41
C LEU A 92 -4.82 -5.36 -11.62
N SER A 93 -4.00 -5.77 -12.58
CA SER A 93 -4.47 -6.45 -13.81
C SER A 93 -5.17 -7.80 -13.58
N LEU A 94 -5.08 -8.34 -12.36
CA LEU A 94 -5.81 -9.54 -11.94
C LEU A 94 -7.29 -9.29 -11.65
N TYR A 95 -7.71 -8.03 -11.59
CA TYR A 95 -9.08 -7.61 -11.41
C TYR A 95 -9.53 -6.96 -12.72
N PRO A 96 -10.14 -7.72 -13.65
CA PRO A 96 -10.64 -7.15 -14.90
C PRO A 96 -11.85 -6.26 -14.61
N GLU A 97 -11.84 -5.06 -15.20
CA GLU A 97 -13.00 -4.19 -15.30
C GLU A 97 -14.14 -4.96 -15.98
N TRP A 98 -15.31 -5.02 -15.33
CA TRP A 98 -16.50 -5.70 -15.82
C TRP A 98 -17.35 -4.79 -16.70
#